data_AF-F8H869-F1
#
_entry.id   AF-F8H869-F1
#
_cell.length_a   1.000
_cell.length_b   1.000
_cell.length_c   1.000
_cell.angle_alpha   90.00
_cell.angle_beta   90.00
_cell.angle_gamma   90.00
#
_symmetry.space_group_name_H-M   'P 1'
#
loop_
_entity.id
_entity.type
_entity.pdbx_description
1 polymer ?
#
loop_
_entity_poly.entity_id
_entity_poly.type
_entity_poly.pdbx_seq_one_letter_code
_entity_poly.pdbx_strand_id
1 'polypeptide(L)'
;MLLLALDTSLSSPEGFEEVRAYLGSPLAKLVSWALLSALLYHLVAGVRHLIMDSGHGETLEGGKLGSKVVIAVSAVLIVLAGVWIW
;
A
#
# COMPACT_ATOMS: atom_id res chain seq x y z
N MET A 1 1.84 16.85 -3.94
CA MET A 1 0.90 16.22 -4.90
C MET A 1 -0.24 15.48 -4.21
N LEU A 2 -0.01 14.45 -3.38
CA LEU A 2 -1.12 13.70 -2.74
C LEU A 2 -2.00 14.57 -1.83
N LEU A 3 -1.41 15.45 -1.00
CA LEU A 3 -2.18 16.37 -0.16
C LEU A 3 -2.98 17.40 -0.97
N LEU A 4 -2.44 17.84 -2.12
CA LEU A 4 -3.16 18.73 -3.03
C LEU A 4 -4.35 18.01 -3.67
N ALA A 5 -4.14 16.78 -4.16
CA ALA A 5 -5.22 15.97 -4.72
C ALA A 5 -6.31 15.68 -3.68
N LEU A 6 -5.92 15.42 -2.42
CA LEU A 6 -6.86 15.24 -1.32
C LEU A 6 -7.66 16.53 -1.06
N ASP A 7 -6.99 17.66 -0.89
CA ASP A 7 -7.61 18.97 -0.66
C ASP A 7 -8.60 19.34 -1.79
N THR A 8 -8.17 19.21 -3.06
CA THR A 8 -9.02 19.46 -4.23
C THR A 8 -10.22 18.50 -4.26
N SER A 9 -10.02 17.21 -3.98
CA SER A 9 -11.11 16.23 -4.00
C SER A 9 -12.20 16.47 -2.96
N LEU A 10 -11.87 17.17 -1.87
CA LEU A 10 -12.79 17.50 -0.77
C LEU A 10 -13.41 18.90 -0.90
N SER A 11 -12.94 19.71 -1.86
CA SER A 11 -13.34 21.10 -2.01
C SER A 11 -14.73 21.29 -2.65
N SER A 12 -15.12 20.44 -3.59
CA SER A 12 -16.45 20.42 -4.21
C SER A 12 -16.69 19.12 -5.02
N PRO A 13 -17.94 18.83 -5.46
CA PRO A 13 -18.22 17.74 -6.40
C PRO A 13 -17.41 17.83 -7.70
N GLU A 14 -17.20 19.03 -8.23
CA GLU A 14 -16.40 19.28 -9.42
C GLU A 14 -14.91 18.97 -9.17
N GLY A 15 -14.39 19.40 -8.01
CA GLY A 15 -13.02 19.09 -7.60
C GLY A 15 -12.78 17.58 -7.40
N PHE A 16 -13.78 16.85 -6.90
CA PHE A 16 -13.74 15.40 -6.81
C PHE A 16 -13.67 14.75 -8.21
N GLU A 17 -14.53 15.16 -9.15
CA GLU A 17 -14.52 14.62 -10.51
C GLU A 17 -13.24 14.97 -11.28
N GLU A 18 -12.65 16.15 -11.04
CA GLU A 18 -11.35 16.52 -11.59
C GLU A 18 -10.25 15.54 -11.12
N VAL A 19 -10.12 15.33 -9.81
CA VAL A 19 -9.13 14.40 -9.25
C VAL A 19 -9.38 12.97 -9.74
N ARG A 20 -10.65 12.54 -9.81
CA ARG A 20 -11.04 11.24 -10.33
C ARG A 20 -10.63 11.06 -11.80
N ALA A 21 -10.80 12.08 -12.64
CA ALA A 21 -10.38 12.03 -14.03
C ALA A 21 -8.85 11.88 -14.17
N TYR A 22 -8.08 12.63 -13.37
CA TYR A 22 -6.61 12.49 -13.36
C TYR A 22 -6.16 11.10 -12.92
N LEU A 23 -6.73 10.57 -11.83
CA LEU A 23 -6.44 9.23 -11.31
C LEU A 23 -6.89 8.11 -12.26
N GLY A 24 -7.81 8.41 -13.18
CA GLY A 24 -8.23 7.49 -14.24
C GLY A 24 -7.17 7.26 -15.33
N SER A 25 -6.19 8.15 -15.48
CA SER A 25 -5.14 8.00 -16.49
C SER A 25 -4.23 6.79 -16.19
N PRO A 26 -3.77 6.03 -17.20
CA PRO A 26 -2.94 4.84 -16.98
C PRO A 26 -1.65 5.13 -16.18
N LEU A 27 -1.03 6.28 -16.40
CA LEU A 27 0.17 6.68 -15.65
C LEU A 27 -0.16 6.96 -14.18
N ALA A 28 -1.25 7.67 -13.89
CA ALA A 28 -1.67 7.93 -12.52
C ALA A 28 -2.08 6.65 -11.79
N LYS A 29 -2.76 5.72 -12.47
CA LYS A 29 -3.06 4.38 -11.94
C LYS A 29 -1.78 3.60 -11.61
N LEU A 30 -0.79 3.61 -12.51
CA LEU A 30 0.49 2.94 -12.30
C LEU A 30 1.24 3.52 -11.10
N VAL A 31 1.33 4.85 -10.99
CA VAL A 31 1.98 5.53 -9.86
C VAL A 31 1.24 5.25 -8.55
N SER A 32 -0.09 5.31 -8.57
CA SER A 32 -0.92 5.01 -7.39
C SER A 32 -0.73 3.56 -6.93
N TRP A 33 -0.70 2.62 -7.87
CA TRP A 33 -0.43 1.21 -7.57
C TRP A 33 0.97 0.99 -7.01
N ALA A 34 2.00 1.65 -7.56
CA ALA A 34 3.37 1.55 -7.05
C ALA A 34 3.50 2.09 -5.61
N LEU A 35 2.90 3.25 -5.33
CA LEU A 35 2.89 3.86 -4.00
C LEU A 35 2.12 2.99 -2.99
N LEU A 36 0.94 2.51 -3.37
CA LEU A 36 0.14 1.62 -2.53
C LEU A 36 0.86 0.29 -2.28
N SER A 37 1.59 -0.22 -3.26
CA SER A 37 2.39 -1.44 -3.11
C SER A 37 3.52 -1.27 -2.09
N ALA A 38 4.24 -0.15 -2.15
CA ALA A 38 5.27 0.17 -1.16
C ALA A 38 4.67 0.31 0.25
N LEU A 39 3.51 0.97 0.37
CA LEU A 39 2.79 1.12 1.63
C LEU A 39 2.34 -0.24 2.19
N LEU A 40 1.77 -1.12 1.37
CA LEU A 40 1.30 -2.44 1.80
C LEU A 40 2.45 -3.32 2.28
N TYR A 41 3.58 -3.34 1.54
CA TYR A 41 4.76 -4.07 1.99
C TYR A 41 5.29 -3.51 3.32
N HIS A 42 5.39 -2.18 3.44
CA HIS A 42 5.85 -1.52 4.66
C HIS A 42 4.92 -1.80 5.85
N LEU A 43 3.60 -1.79 5.65
CA LEU A 43 2.61 -2.11 6.67
C LEU A 43 2.76 -3.55 7.16
N VAL A 44 2.84 -4.53 6.25
CA VAL A 44 2.98 -5.95 6.61
C VAL A 44 4.31 -6.20 7.33
N ALA A 45 5.40 -5.59 6.85
CA ALA A 45 6.70 -5.64 7.53
C ALA A 45 6.63 -4.99 8.93
N GLY A 46 5.96 -3.83 9.04
CA GLY A 46 5.73 -3.13 10.30
C GLY A 46 4.96 -3.97 11.31
N VAL A 47 3.91 -4.67 10.89
CA VAL A 47 3.18 -5.63 11.75
C VAL A 47 4.11 -6.75 12.23
N ARG A 48 4.95 -7.31 11.36
CA ARG A 48 5.97 -8.29 11.78
C ARG A 48 6.92 -7.70 12.82
N HIS A 49 7.36 -6.45 12.65
CA HIS A 49 8.21 -5.78 13.63
C HIS A 49 7.52 -5.65 14.99
N LEU A 50 6.26 -5.19 15.03
CA LEU A 50 5.49 -5.09 16.27
C LEU A 50 5.30 -6.45 16.97
N ILE A 51 5.14 -7.53 16.20
CA ILE A 51 5.10 -8.90 16.74
C ILE A 51 6.45 -9.28 17.37
N MET A 52 7.56 -8.96 16.71
CA MET A 52 8.90 -9.18 17.26
C MET A 52 9.14 -8.35 18.52
N ASP A 53 8.72 -7.09 18.54
CA ASP A 53 8.84 -6.20 19.71
C ASP A 53 8.04 -6.72 20.92
N SER A 54 7.03 -7.56 20.67
CA SER A 54 6.27 -8.27 21.72
C SER A 54 6.91 -9.58 22.21
N GLY A 55 8.13 -9.89 21.77
CA GLY A 55 8.90 -11.07 22.18
C GLY A 55 8.69 -12.33 21.33
N HIS A 56 8.03 -12.22 20.17
CA HIS A 56 7.69 -13.37 19.32
C HIS A 56 8.57 -13.45 18.06
N GLY A 57 9.11 -14.63 17.76
CA GLY A 57 9.81 -14.87 16.48
C GLY A 57 11.22 -14.28 16.39
N GLU A 58 11.88 -14.03 17.52
CA GLU A 58 13.21 -13.42 17.60
C GLU A 58 14.37 -14.34 17.18
N THR A 59 14.12 -15.64 17.04
CA THR A 59 15.14 -16.59 16.57
C THR A 59 15.46 -16.39 15.10
N LEU A 60 16.64 -16.83 14.65
CA LEU A 60 17.01 -16.73 13.23
C LEU A 60 16.00 -17.44 12.31
N GLU A 61 15.51 -18.61 12.72
CA GLU A 61 14.50 -19.36 11.97
C GLU A 61 13.13 -18.66 11.98
N GLY A 62 12.72 -18.10 13.12
CA GLY A 62 11.53 -17.25 13.23
C GLY A 62 11.62 -16.02 12.33
N GLY A 63 12.78 -15.37 12.30
CA GLY A 63 13.09 -14.24 11.45
C GLY A 63 12.95 -14.57 9.96
N LYS A 64 13.54 -15.69 9.50
CA LYS A 64 13.42 -16.19 8.12
C LYS A 64 11.99 -16.51 7.74
N LEU A 65 11.26 -17.23 8.60
CA LEU A 65 9.85 -17.57 8.36
C LEU A 65 9.01 -16.30 8.26
N GLY A 66 9.17 -15.36 9.20
CA GLY A 66 8.45 -14.08 9.19
C GLY A 66 8.72 -13.28 7.91
N SER A 67 9.96 -13.22 7.43
CA SER A 67 10.26 -12.53 6.17
C SER A 67 9.60 -13.19 4.96
N LYS A 68 9.54 -14.53 4.90
CA LYS A 68 8.81 -15.26 3.85
C LYS A 68 7.31 -14.94 3.90
N VAL A 69 6.73 -14.90 5.09
CA VAL A 69 5.32 -14.52 5.31
C VAL A 69 5.06 -13.09 4.84
N VAL A 70 5.94 -12.14 5.20
CA VAL A 70 5.83 -10.74 4.75
C VAL A 70 5.78 -10.67 3.23
N ILE A 71 6.69 -11.36 2.53
CA ILE A 71 6.72 -11.36 1.06
C ILE A 71 5.43 -11.97 0.48
N ALA A 72 5.00 -13.13 0.98
CA ALA A 72 3.82 -13.83 0.47
C ALA A 72 2.54 -13.00 0.66
N VAL A 73 2.31 -12.48 1.87
CA VAL A 73 1.13 -11.66 2.18
C VAL A 73 1.15 -10.36 1.41
N SER A 74 2.31 -9.68 1.34
CA SER A 74 2.44 -8.43 0.58
C SER A 74 2.18 -8.65 -0.91
N ALA A 75 2.69 -9.74 -1.50
CA ALA A 75 2.46 -10.05 -2.91
C ALA A 75 0.96 -10.24 -3.21
N VAL A 76 0.23 -10.97 -2.36
CA VAL A 76 -1.22 -11.13 -2.50
C VAL A 76 -1.94 -9.78 -2.41
N LEU A 77 -1.62 -8.96 -1.40
CA LEU A 77 -2.24 -7.64 -1.23
C LEU A 77 -1.94 -6.69 -2.40
N ILE A 78 -0.71 -6.71 -2.91
CA ILE A 78 -0.27 -5.90 -4.06
C ILE A 78 -1.02 -6.28 -5.34
N VAL A 79 -1.23 -7.59 -5.57
CA VAL A 79 -2.02 -8.08 -6.71
C VAL A 79 -3.47 -7.67 -6.58
N LEU A 80 -4.08 -7.85 -5.39
CA LEU A 80 -5.47 -7.42 -5.15
C LEU A 80 -5.64 -5.91 -5.32
N ALA A 81 -4.68 -5.11 -4.85
CA ALA A 81 -4.65 -3.67 -5.09
C ALA A 81 -4.53 -3.33 -6.59
N GLY A 82 -3.75 -4.12 -7.35
CA GLY A 82 -3.68 -4.01 -8.80
C GLY A 82 -5.04 -4.25 -9.46
N VAL A 83 -5.73 -5.33 -9.09
CA VAL A 83 -7.08 -5.65 -9.58
C VAL A 83 -8.10 -4.56 -9.23
N TRP A 84 -7.96 -3.91 -8.07
CA TRP A 84 -8.87 -2.85 -7.66
C TRP A 84 -8.63 -1.52 -8.41
N ILE A 85 -7.38 -1.17 -8.68
CA ILE A 85 -7.01 0.09 -9.34
C ILE A 85 -7.27 0.06 -10.85
N TRP A 86 -7.03 -1.09 -11.49
CA TRP A 86 -7.09 -1.23 -12.95
C TRP A 86 -8.48 -1.55 -13.45
#